data_AF-A0A849HVT2-F1
#
_entry.id   AF-A0A849HVT2-F1
#
_cell.length_a   1.000
_cell.length_b   1.000
_cell.length_c   1.000
_cell.angle_alpha   90.00
_cell.angle_beta   90.00
_cell.angle_gamma   90.00
#
_symmetry.space_group_name_H-M   'P 1'
#
loop_
_entity.id
_entity.type
_entity.pdbx_description
1 polymer ?
#
loop_
_entity_poly.entity_id
_entity_poly.type
_entity_poly.pdbx_seq_one_letter_code
_entity_poly.pdbx_strand_id
1 'polypeptide(L)'
;TQGDPNALNAAAAADAPALAKMLAAINARIQGSNPQSLENRPPRIYIGPVTGAPGDGNHSLPLNLARDLPGPDDVVVTNPALADFTVTGNIVVTPGQNGQVMVELDWSVQDANHRKIGQVTQLHPLALTDITPYWGDVAAAAATEAATGIQQVVANAILKK
;
A
#
# COMPACT_ATOMS: atom_id res chain seq x y z
N THR A 1 -36.26 -55.65 -11.80
CA THR A 1 -36.42 -54.33 -11.15
C THR A 1 -35.78 -53.28 -12.03
N GLN A 2 -36.52 -52.77 -13.01
CA GLN A 2 -36.04 -51.64 -13.83
C GLN A 2 -36.31 -50.35 -13.06
N GLY A 3 -35.27 -49.55 -12.82
CA GLY A 3 -35.40 -48.26 -12.15
C GLY A 3 -36.22 -47.30 -13.03
N ASP A 4 -37.31 -46.78 -12.48
CA ASP A 4 -38.15 -45.79 -13.16
C ASP A 4 -37.33 -44.53 -13.48
N PRO A 5 -37.23 -44.10 -14.76
CA PRO A 5 -36.56 -42.87 -15.15
C PRO A 5 -37.05 -41.64 -14.37
N ASN A 6 -38.30 -41.64 -13.94
CA ASN A 6 -38.87 -40.57 -13.12
C ASN A 6 -38.31 -40.57 -11.69
N ALA A 7 -38.01 -41.75 -11.12
CA ALA A 7 -37.39 -41.86 -9.81
C ALA A 7 -35.93 -41.41 -9.81
N LEU A 8 -35.19 -41.68 -10.90
CA LEU A 8 -33.82 -41.20 -11.11
C LEU A 8 -33.78 -39.67 -11.29
N ASN A 9 -34.71 -39.11 -12.06
CA ASN A 9 -34.82 -37.65 -12.24
C ASN A 9 -35.25 -36.94 -10.94
N ALA A 10 -36.15 -37.52 -10.16
CA ALA A 10 -36.56 -36.97 -8.87
C ALA A 10 -35.42 -36.97 -7.84
N ALA A 11 -34.61 -38.03 -7.80
CA ALA A 11 -33.43 -38.11 -6.95
C ALA A 11 -32.37 -37.07 -7.36
N ALA A 12 -32.09 -36.92 -8.66
CA ALA A 12 -31.15 -35.91 -9.17
C ALA A 12 -31.61 -34.47 -8.84
N ALA A 13 -32.91 -34.18 -8.92
CA ALA A 13 -33.47 -32.88 -8.58
C ALA A 13 -33.40 -32.56 -7.07
N ALA A 14 -33.49 -33.58 -6.22
CA ALA A 14 -33.41 -33.43 -4.77
C ALA A 14 -31.98 -33.16 -4.28
N ASP A 15 -30.98 -33.75 -4.93
CA ASP A 15 -29.56 -33.65 -4.52
C ASP A 15 -28.82 -32.45 -5.16
N ALA A 16 -29.31 -31.94 -6.30
CA ALA A 16 -28.71 -30.81 -7.00
C ALA A 16 -28.50 -29.55 -6.12
N PRO A 17 -29.42 -29.14 -5.23
CA PRO A 17 -29.21 -27.99 -4.36
C PRO A 17 -28.09 -28.20 -3.33
N ALA A 18 -27.94 -29.42 -2.80
CA ALA A 18 -26.89 -29.75 -1.83
C ALA A 18 -25.51 -29.74 -2.49
N LEU A 19 -25.42 -30.31 -3.70
CA LEU A 19 -24.20 -30.30 -4.51
C LEU A 19 -23.81 -28.86 -4.88
N ALA A 20 -24.76 -28.04 -5.34
CA ALA A 20 -24.53 -26.63 -5.64
C ALA A 20 -24.02 -25.84 -4.43
N LYS A 21 -24.57 -26.06 -3.23
CA LYS A 21 -24.08 -25.45 -1.99
C LYS A 21 -22.66 -25.89 -1.64
N MET A 22 -22.33 -27.17 -1.81
CA MET A 22 -20.96 -27.66 -1.58
C MET A 22 -19.96 -27.07 -2.57
N LEU A 23 -20.29 -27.03 -3.86
CA LEU A 23 -19.46 -26.38 -4.88
C LEU A 23 -19.29 -24.88 -4.61
N ALA A 24 -20.34 -24.19 -4.20
CA ALA A 24 -20.25 -22.79 -3.80
C ALA A 24 -19.35 -22.60 -2.57
N ALA A 25 -19.44 -23.47 -1.57
CA ALA A 25 -18.57 -23.44 -0.38
C ALA A 25 -17.11 -23.81 -0.68
N ILE A 26 -16.88 -24.72 -1.63
CA ILE A 26 -15.53 -25.06 -2.12
C ILE A 26 -14.96 -23.88 -2.90
N ASN A 27 -15.74 -23.29 -3.82
CA ASN A 27 -15.31 -22.12 -4.58
C ASN A 27 -15.05 -20.93 -3.66
N ALA A 28 -15.93 -20.65 -2.69
CA ALA A 28 -15.72 -19.60 -1.68
C ALA A 28 -14.45 -19.84 -0.86
N ARG A 29 -14.15 -21.10 -0.49
CA ARG A 29 -12.87 -21.46 0.14
C ARG A 29 -11.70 -21.23 -0.80
N ILE A 30 -11.74 -21.69 -2.04
CA ILE A 30 -10.66 -21.50 -3.01
C ILE A 30 -10.40 -20.01 -3.27
N GLN A 31 -11.45 -19.20 -3.39
CA GLN A 31 -11.33 -17.74 -3.53
C GLN A 31 -10.78 -17.08 -2.27
N GLY A 32 -11.24 -17.48 -1.08
CA GLY A 32 -10.72 -17.00 0.20
C GLY A 32 -9.30 -17.49 0.53
N SER A 33 -8.84 -18.57 -0.12
CA SER A 33 -7.52 -19.19 0.08
C SER A 33 -6.45 -18.66 -0.87
N ASN A 34 -6.75 -17.67 -1.72
CA ASN A 34 -5.75 -17.18 -2.68
C ASN A 34 -4.52 -16.65 -1.91
N PRO A 35 -3.36 -17.30 -1.98
CA PRO A 35 -2.17 -16.85 -1.25
C PRO A 35 -1.58 -15.55 -1.83
N GLN A 36 -2.07 -15.11 -3.00
CA GLN A 36 -1.76 -13.81 -3.57
C GLN A 36 -2.73 -12.70 -3.14
N SER A 37 -3.83 -13.02 -2.44
CA SER A 37 -4.70 -11.98 -1.91
C SER A 37 -3.95 -11.17 -0.84
N LEU A 38 -4.17 -9.86 -0.83
CA LEU A 38 -3.57 -8.97 0.16
C LEU A 38 -4.13 -9.18 1.57
N GLU A 39 -5.25 -9.90 1.69
CA GLU A 39 -5.82 -10.33 2.98
C GLU A 39 -5.02 -11.47 3.63
N ASN A 40 -4.28 -12.25 2.84
CA ASN A 40 -3.62 -13.49 3.29
C ASN A 40 -2.09 -13.36 3.40
N ARG A 41 -1.53 -12.18 3.15
CA ARG A 41 -0.09 -11.90 3.29
C ARG A 41 0.18 -10.41 3.54
N PRO A 42 1.34 -10.07 4.13
CA PRO A 42 1.83 -8.70 4.13
C PRO A 42 1.86 -8.10 2.71
N PRO A 43 1.31 -6.89 2.48
CA PRO A 43 1.51 -6.17 1.24
C PRO A 43 3.00 -5.83 1.05
N ARG A 44 3.41 -5.86 -0.21
CA ARG A 44 4.76 -5.48 -0.63
C ARG A 44 4.73 -4.05 -1.13
N ILE A 45 5.55 -3.21 -0.53
CA ILE A 45 5.61 -1.79 -0.86
C ILE A 45 6.96 -1.49 -1.51
N TYR A 46 6.93 -0.85 -2.67
CA TYR A 46 8.13 -0.29 -3.29
C TYR A 46 8.17 1.22 -3.05
N ILE A 47 9.31 1.71 -2.61
CA ILE A 47 9.57 3.15 -2.46
C ILE A 47 10.31 3.61 -3.72
N GLY A 48 9.57 4.36 -4.53
CA GLY A 48 10.06 4.98 -5.74
C GLY A 48 10.79 6.30 -5.49
N PRO A 49 11.06 7.06 -6.56
CA PRO A 49 11.83 8.28 -6.47
C PRO A 49 11.10 9.35 -5.62
N VAL A 50 11.92 10.17 -4.96
CA VAL A 50 11.52 11.43 -4.33
C VAL A 50 12.19 12.56 -5.10
N THR A 51 11.44 13.61 -5.40
CA THR A 51 11.91 14.73 -6.23
C THR A 51 11.56 16.08 -5.61
N GLY A 52 12.33 17.12 -5.94
CA GLY A 52 12.05 18.50 -5.55
C GLY A 52 12.70 18.96 -4.23
N ALA A 53 13.28 18.04 -3.47
CA ALA A 53 13.96 18.38 -2.22
C ALA A 53 15.31 19.08 -2.50
N PRO A 54 15.67 20.12 -1.72
CA PRO A 54 17.01 20.70 -1.73
C PRO A 54 18.02 19.75 -1.09
N GLY A 55 19.32 20.05 -1.27
CA GLY A 55 20.40 19.29 -0.66
C GLY A 55 20.37 17.81 -1.09
N ASP A 56 20.51 16.93 -0.12
CA ASP A 56 20.44 15.48 -0.30
C ASP A 56 19.04 14.88 -0.16
N GLY A 57 17.98 15.70 -0.01
CA GLY A 57 16.63 15.27 0.35
C GLY A 57 16.02 14.22 -0.58
N ASN A 58 16.30 14.31 -1.88
CA ASN A 58 15.80 13.34 -2.87
C ASN A 58 16.38 11.93 -2.65
N HIS A 59 17.48 11.81 -1.90
CA HIS A 59 18.10 10.55 -1.51
C HIS A 59 17.79 10.17 -0.06
N SER A 60 17.94 11.12 0.88
CA SER A 60 17.80 10.86 2.31
C SER A 60 16.36 10.55 2.72
N LEU A 61 15.35 11.21 2.14
CA LEU A 61 13.94 10.93 2.42
C LEU A 61 13.50 9.50 2.06
N PRO A 62 13.67 9.00 0.81
CA PRO A 62 13.27 7.64 0.48
C PRO A 62 14.09 6.59 1.22
N LEU A 63 15.36 6.87 1.54
CA LEU A 63 16.20 5.99 2.35
C LEU A 63 15.66 5.83 3.77
N ASN A 64 15.32 6.94 4.45
CA ASN A 64 14.75 6.90 5.79
C ASN A 64 13.34 6.30 5.77
N LEU A 65 12.54 6.59 4.75
CA LEU A 65 11.22 5.98 4.60
C LEU A 65 11.33 4.46 4.43
N ALA A 66 12.30 3.95 3.66
CA ALA A 66 12.52 2.51 3.51
C ALA A 66 12.94 1.82 4.81
N ARG A 67 13.59 2.56 5.71
CA ARG A 67 13.92 2.08 7.06
C ARG A 67 12.70 2.06 7.98
N ASP A 68 11.86 3.09 7.93
CA ASP A 68 10.79 3.32 8.92
C ASP A 68 9.43 2.73 8.51
N LEU A 69 9.21 2.51 7.21
CA LEU A 69 7.95 2.00 6.68
C LEU A 69 7.66 0.53 7.02
N PRO A 70 8.63 -0.41 7.02
CA PRO A 70 8.34 -1.80 7.37
C PRO A 70 7.76 -1.93 8.79
N GLY A 71 6.52 -2.40 8.87
CA GLY A 71 5.86 -2.80 10.12
C GLY A 71 5.76 -4.32 10.24
N PRO A 72 5.15 -4.85 11.32
CA PRO A 72 4.85 -6.28 11.45
C PRO A 72 4.03 -6.83 10.27
N ASP A 73 3.22 -5.96 9.66
CA ASP A 73 2.23 -6.32 8.65
C ASP A 73 2.61 -5.90 7.24
N ASP A 74 3.73 -5.22 7.01
CA ASP A 74 4.13 -4.70 5.69
C ASP A 74 5.59 -5.03 5.36
N VAL A 75 5.91 -5.22 4.07
CA VAL A 75 7.29 -5.50 3.63
C VAL A 75 7.72 -4.52 2.54
N VAL A 76 8.89 -3.89 2.71
CA VAL A 76 9.51 -3.09 1.65
C VAL A 76 10.29 -3.98 0.69
N VAL A 77 10.04 -3.84 -0.60
CA VAL A 77 10.75 -4.55 -1.68
C VAL A 77 11.59 -3.58 -2.50
N THR A 78 12.70 -4.07 -3.05
CA THR A 78 13.62 -3.27 -3.88
C THR A 78 13.29 -3.34 -5.37
N ASN A 79 12.54 -4.35 -5.82
CA ASN A 79 12.10 -4.50 -7.19
C ASN A 79 10.63 -4.04 -7.33
N PRO A 80 10.33 -2.98 -8.11
CA PRO A 80 8.95 -2.50 -8.29
C PRO A 80 8.03 -3.56 -8.89
N ALA A 81 8.54 -4.49 -9.69
CA ALA A 81 7.73 -5.56 -10.28
C ALA A 81 7.17 -6.57 -9.25
N LEU A 82 7.69 -6.56 -8.02
CA LEU A 82 7.23 -7.40 -6.92
C LEU A 82 6.26 -6.67 -5.97
N ALA A 83 5.98 -5.40 -6.23
CA ALA A 83 5.24 -4.53 -5.32
C ALA A 83 3.73 -4.56 -5.60
N ASP A 84 2.96 -4.57 -4.53
CA ASP A 84 1.50 -4.37 -4.56
C ASP A 84 1.14 -2.89 -4.56
N PHE A 85 2.01 -2.10 -3.89
CA PHE A 85 1.90 -0.65 -3.79
C PHE A 85 3.23 0.02 -4.11
N THR A 86 3.14 1.16 -4.79
CA THR A 86 4.29 2.03 -5.03
C THR A 86 4.07 3.37 -4.34
N VAL A 87 5.08 3.83 -3.60
CA VAL A 87 5.11 5.15 -2.95
C VAL A 87 6.09 6.04 -3.69
N THR A 88 5.69 7.26 -4.05
CA THR A 88 6.57 8.28 -4.63
C THR A 88 6.41 9.60 -3.89
N GLY A 89 7.48 10.39 -3.78
CA GLY A 89 7.44 11.68 -3.06
C GLY A 89 7.69 12.88 -3.97
N ASN A 90 6.92 13.96 -3.76
CA ASN A 90 7.20 15.28 -4.32
C ASN A 90 7.37 16.27 -3.17
N ILE A 91 8.48 17.00 -3.18
CA ILE A 91 8.82 17.96 -2.13
C ILE A 91 8.82 19.35 -2.72
N VAL A 92 8.07 20.26 -2.10
CA VAL A 92 8.00 21.66 -2.49
C VAL A 92 8.49 22.51 -1.33
N VAL A 93 9.44 23.40 -1.61
CA VAL A 93 9.96 24.36 -0.63
C VAL A 93 9.57 25.76 -1.07
N THR A 94 8.79 26.45 -0.24
CA THR A 94 8.35 27.82 -0.51
C THR A 94 8.94 28.80 0.52
N PRO A 95 9.31 30.03 0.11
CA PRO A 95 9.80 31.03 1.04
C PRO A 95 8.76 31.38 2.11
N GLY A 96 9.19 31.38 3.37
CA GLY A 96 8.43 31.89 4.51
C GLY A 96 8.91 33.27 4.97
N GLN A 97 8.51 33.68 6.16
CA GLN A 97 9.01 34.90 6.81
C GLN A 97 10.19 34.60 7.73
N ASN A 98 11.00 35.62 8.04
CA ASN A 98 12.08 35.54 9.03
C ASN A 98 13.12 34.43 8.76
N GLY A 99 13.43 34.16 7.48
CA GLY A 99 14.42 33.15 7.08
C GLY A 99 13.92 31.70 7.18
N GLN A 100 12.63 31.49 7.49
CA GLN A 100 12.00 30.19 7.41
C GLN A 100 11.59 29.86 5.97
N VAL A 101 11.43 28.57 5.71
CA VAL A 101 10.80 28.01 4.53
C VAL A 101 9.65 27.11 4.97
N MET A 102 8.58 27.07 4.17
CA MET A 102 7.55 26.05 4.30
C MET A 102 7.92 24.88 3.39
N VAL A 103 8.08 23.70 3.98
CA VAL A 103 8.40 22.46 3.27
C VAL A 103 7.14 21.60 3.25
N GLU A 104 6.65 21.32 2.06
CA GLU A 104 5.54 20.43 1.78
C GLU A 104 6.08 19.12 1.23
N LEU A 105 5.71 18.00 1.88
CA LEU A 105 6.06 16.65 1.44
C LEU A 105 4.79 15.91 1.03
N ASP A 106 4.64 15.68 -0.27
CA ASP A 106 3.53 14.94 -0.84
C ASP A 106 3.95 13.52 -1.23
N TRP A 107 3.49 12.55 -0.44
CA TRP A 107 3.67 11.13 -0.71
C TRP A 107 2.44 10.58 -1.41
N SER A 108 2.59 10.08 -2.64
CA SER A 108 1.52 9.43 -3.40
C SER A 108 1.65 7.92 -3.30
N VAL A 109 0.55 7.23 -3.01
CA VAL A 109 0.49 5.75 -2.98
C VAL A 109 -0.36 5.26 -4.16
N GLN A 110 0.20 4.37 -4.96
CA GLN A 110 -0.43 3.77 -6.13
C GLN A 110 -0.53 2.25 -5.97
N ASP A 111 -1.61 1.64 -6.49
CA ASP A 111 -1.70 0.19 -6.60
C ASP A 111 -0.87 -0.36 -7.78
N ALA A 112 -0.78 -1.69 -7.88
CA ALA A 112 -0.05 -2.39 -8.95
C ALA A 112 -0.53 -2.04 -10.39
N ASN A 113 -1.70 -1.41 -10.55
CA ASN A 113 -2.19 -0.91 -11.83
C ASN A 113 -1.90 0.58 -12.06
N HIS A 114 -0.98 1.16 -11.27
CA HIS A 114 -0.63 2.59 -11.28
C HIS A 114 -1.79 3.53 -10.94
N ARG A 115 -2.86 3.02 -10.32
CA ARG A 115 -3.97 3.87 -9.89
C ARG A 115 -3.63 4.42 -8.51
N LYS A 116 -3.72 5.75 -8.36
CA LYS A 116 -3.58 6.41 -7.08
C LYS A 116 -4.69 5.98 -6.12
N ILE A 117 -4.30 5.42 -4.98
CA ILE A 117 -5.22 4.97 -3.92
C ILE A 117 -5.23 5.90 -2.71
N GLY A 118 -4.21 6.74 -2.57
CA GLY A 118 -4.14 7.74 -1.50
C GLY A 118 -2.96 8.68 -1.63
N GLN A 119 -2.90 9.64 -0.72
CA GLN A 119 -1.83 10.61 -0.58
C GLN A 119 -1.65 10.93 0.91
N VAL A 120 -0.41 11.17 1.32
CA VAL A 120 -0.05 11.69 2.64
C VAL A 120 0.69 13.00 2.40
N THR A 121 0.20 14.08 2.99
CA THR A 121 0.79 15.42 2.87
C THR A 121 1.25 15.87 4.24
N GLN A 122 2.49 16.35 4.32
CA GLN A 122 3.10 16.88 5.53
C GLN A 122 3.54 18.32 5.26
N LEU A 123 3.38 19.20 6.25
CA LEU A 123 3.77 20.61 6.18
C LEU A 123 4.63 20.95 7.37
N HIS A 124 5.87 21.38 7.12
CA HIS A 124 6.81 21.75 8.16
C HIS A 124 7.44 23.12 7.88
N PRO A 125 7.29 24.10 8.80
CA PRO A 125 8.13 25.29 8.79
C PRO A 125 9.52 24.93 9.31
N LEU A 126 10.55 25.14 8.49
CA LEU A 126 11.95 24.82 8.80
C LEU A 126 12.87 25.99 8.48
N ALA A 127 14.11 25.98 9.00
CA ALA A 127 15.15 26.84 8.45
C ALA A 127 15.78 26.15 7.23
N LEU A 128 16.17 26.93 6.21
CA LEU A 128 16.79 26.36 5.01
C LEU A 128 18.09 25.60 5.33
N THR A 129 18.80 26.01 6.38
CA THR A 129 20.02 25.37 6.89
C THR A 129 19.76 23.99 7.49
N ASP A 130 18.53 23.68 7.89
CA ASP A 130 18.19 22.37 8.48
C ASP A 130 18.04 21.29 7.39
N ILE A 131 17.86 21.71 6.14
CA ILE A 131 17.61 20.83 4.98
C ILE A 131 18.63 21.03 3.85
N THR A 132 19.68 21.83 4.09
CA THR A 132 20.72 22.12 3.10
C THR A 132 22.09 22.23 3.79
N PRO A 133 23.14 21.49 3.34
CA PRO A 133 23.13 20.55 2.23
C PRO A 133 22.55 19.16 2.58
N TYR A 134 22.36 18.87 3.88
CA TYR A 134 21.91 17.56 4.35
C TYR A 134 20.61 17.69 5.14
N TRP A 135 19.67 16.79 4.90
CA TRP A 135 18.41 16.73 5.66
C TRP A 135 18.56 16.02 7.01
N GLY A 136 19.51 15.08 7.14
CA GLY A 136 19.83 14.40 8.40
C GLY A 136 18.59 14.00 9.22
N ASP A 137 18.49 14.54 10.43
CA ASP A 137 17.41 14.25 11.38
C ASP A 137 16.01 14.70 10.89
N VAL A 138 15.95 15.74 10.05
CA VAL A 138 14.68 16.18 9.43
C VAL A 138 14.13 15.07 8.53
N ALA A 139 14.98 14.43 7.73
CA ALA A 139 14.55 13.31 6.88
C ALA A 139 14.09 12.11 7.73
N ALA A 140 14.76 11.81 8.84
CA ALA A 140 14.35 10.74 9.74
C ALA A 140 12.97 11.02 10.38
N ALA A 141 12.75 12.23 10.89
CA ALA A 141 11.48 12.61 11.50
C ALA A 141 10.33 12.62 10.47
N ALA A 142 10.55 13.23 9.31
CA ALA A 142 9.54 13.29 8.25
C ALA A 142 9.18 11.88 7.73
N ALA A 143 10.18 11.00 7.57
CA ALA A 143 9.97 9.62 7.14
C ALA A 143 9.15 8.80 8.15
N THR A 144 9.40 8.95 9.45
CA THR A 144 8.62 8.26 10.51
C THR A 144 7.14 8.68 10.46
N GLU A 145 6.87 9.99 10.32
CA GLU A 145 5.49 10.48 10.20
C GLU A 145 4.83 10.00 8.89
N ALA A 146 5.56 10.03 7.78
CA ALA A 146 5.07 9.55 6.49
C ALA A 146 4.76 8.06 6.50
N ALA A 147 5.63 7.25 7.12
CA ALA A 147 5.45 5.81 7.28
C ALA A 147 4.10 5.48 7.91
N THR A 148 3.75 6.16 9.00
CA THR A 148 2.48 5.98 9.70
C THR A 148 1.28 6.27 8.78
N GLY A 149 1.32 7.40 8.05
CA GLY A 149 0.25 7.76 7.12
C GLY A 149 0.11 6.78 5.95
N ILE A 150 1.24 6.31 5.39
CA ILE A 150 1.27 5.37 4.27
C ILE A 150 0.71 4.01 4.68
N GLN A 151 1.11 3.50 5.85
CA GLN A 151 0.57 2.25 6.41
C GLN A 151 -0.96 2.32 6.52
N GLN A 152 -1.49 3.45 6.98
CA GLN A 152 -2.94 3.64 7.07
C GLN A 152 -3.62 3.68 5.69
N VAL A 153 -3.01 4.31 4.68
CA VAL A 153 -3.52 4.31 3.30
C VAL A 153 -3.55 2.89 2.73
N VAL A 154 -2.48 2.12 2.92
CA VAL A 154 -2.36 0.74 2.45
C VAL A 154 -3.38 -0.16 3.13
N ALA A 155 -3.48 -0.12 4.46
CA ALA A 155 -4.46 -0.90 5.22
C ALA A 155 -5.90 -0.60 4.76
N ASN A 156 -6.24 0.67 4.58
CA ASN A 156 -7.57 1.07 4.08
C ASN A 156 -7.85 0.60 2.66
N ALA A 157 -6.83 0.48 1.81
CA ALA A 157 -6.99 0.01 0.43
C ALA A 157 -7.19 -1.51 0.35
N ILE A 158 -6.62 -2.26 1.30
CA ILE A 158 -6.82 -3.70 1.45
C ILE A 158 -8.27 -3.96 1.90
N LEU A 159 -8.70 -3.34 3.01
CA LEU A 159 -10.04 -3.51 3.59
C LEU A 159 -11.23 -3.14 2.68
N LYS A 160 -11.00 -2.36 1.62
CA LYS A 160 -12.05 -1.90 0.68
C LYS A 160 -12.25 -2.85 -0.51
N LYS A 161 -11.47 -3.93 -0.64
CA LYS A 161 -11.60 -4.92 -1.72
C LYS A 161 -12.41 -6.14 -1.28
#